data_AF-A0A537ZVC5-F1
#
_entry.id   AF-A0A537ZVC5-F1
#
_cell.length_a   1.000
_cell.length_b   1.000
_cell.length_c   1.000
_cell.angle_alpha   90.00
_cell.angle_beta   90.00
_cell.angle_gamma   90.00
#
_symmetry.space_group_name_H-M   'P 1'
#
loop_
_entity.id
_entity.type
_entity.pdbx_description
1 polymer ?
#
loop_
_entity_poly.entity_id
_entity_poly.type
_entity_poly.pdbx_seq_one_letter_code
_entity_poly.pdbx_strand_id
1 'polypeptide(L)'
;MAAAVVVATGFGLGYYAQALSHLGDTASANSRLSYEDREIGGGNSIVVDQEAAYEARGLIPPSARYRVVTGGRLRNATSLTGSFVDGWYRSFLIPRRRSPTASWVICYGCDVGALGGAYTVRWQDDNGISIGEVR
;
A
#
# COMPACT_ATOMS: atom_id res chain seq x y z
N MET A 1 11.00 -16.30 -50.67
CA MET A 1 11.61 -16.54 -49.34
C MET A 1 12.41 -15.33 -48.84
N ALA A 2 13.33 -14.76 -49.63
CA ALA A 2 14.15 -13.60 -49.21
C ALA A 2 13.33 -12.35 -48.77
N ALA A 3 12.26 -11.99 -49.49
CA ALA A 3 11.42 -10.84 -49.13
C ALA A 3 10.71 -10.99 -47.78
N ALA A 4 10.25 -12.21 -47.44
CA ALA A 4 9.61 -12.47 -46.15
C ALA A 4 10.61 -12.36 -44.98
N VAL A 5 11.85 -12.82 -45.18
CA VAL A 5 12.92 -12.68 -44.18
C VAL A 5 13.26 -11.21 -43.93
N VAL A 6 13.42 -10.41 -44.99
CA VAL A 6 13.73 -8.97 -44.87
C VAL A 6 12.62 -8.22 -44.12
N VAL A 7 11.36 -8.49 -44.44
CA VAL A 7 10.21 -7.87 -43.75
C VAL A 7 10.18 -8.30 -42.28
N ALA A 8 10.33 -9.59 -41.97
CA ALA A 8 10.35 -10.09 -40.60
C ALA A 8 11.51 -9.49 -39.77
N THR A 9 12.71 -9.36 -40.36
CA THR A 9 13.86 -8.73 -39.71
C THR A 9 13.61 -7.24 -39.45
N GLY A 10 13.01 -6.52 -40.40
CA GLY A 10 12.66 -5.11 -40.24
C GLY A 10 11.68 -4.88 -39.09
N PHE A 11 10.60 -5.69 -39.02
CA PHE A 11 9.68 -5.67 -37.88
C PHE A 11 10.38 -6.05 -36.57
N GLY A 12 11.22 -7.09 -36.57
CA GLY A 12 11.97 -7.52 -35.40
C GLY A 12 12.87 -6.43 -34.83
N LEU A 13 13.62 -5.72 -35.68
CA LEU A 13 14.46 -4.60 -35.26
C LEU A 13 13.63 -3.42 -34.72
N GLY A 14 12.49 -3.11 -35.35
CA GLY A 14 11.58 -2.06 -34.88
C GLY A 14 11.01 -2.35 -33.49
N TYR A 15 10.46 -3.55 -33.28
CA TYR A 15 9.93 -3.97 -31.99
C TYR A 15 11.02 -4.08 -30.92
N TYR A 16 12.23 -4.52 -31.30
CA TYR A 16 13.35 -4.60 -30.37
C TYR A 16 13.79 -3.21 -29.89
N ALA A 17 13.90 -2.24 -30.80
CA ALA A 17 14.21 -0.85 -30.44
C ALA A 17 13.14 -0.25 -29.52
N GLN A 18 11.86 -0.46 -29.86
CA GLN A 18 10.73 0.00 -29.04
C GLN A 18 10.75 -0.66 -27.64
N ALA A 19 11.03 -1.96 -27.56
CA ALA A 19 11.13 -2.67 -26.29
C ALA A 19 12.28 -2.13 -25.41
N LEU A 20 13.44 -1.81 -26.01
CA LEU A 20 14.55 -1.19 -25.29
C LEU A 20 14.21 0.21 -24.78
N SER A 21 13.53 1.03 -25.57
CA SER A 21 13.05 2.34 -25.12
C SER A 21 12.07 2.22 -23.95
N HIS A 22 11.09 1.32 -24.04
CA HIS A 22 10.15 1.04 -22.95
C HIS A 22 10.85 0.56 -21.67
N LEU A 23 11.88 -0.28 -21.80
CA LEU A 23 12.67 -0.74 -20.67
C LEU A 23 13.44 0.43 -20.03
N GLY A 24 14.03 1.30 -20.85
CA GLY A 24 14.72 2.52 -20.40
C GLY A 24 13.80 3.48 -19.67
N ASP A 25 12.60 3.72 -20.21
CA ASP A 25 11.59 4.59 -19.59
C ASP A 25 11.12 4.02 -18.25
N THR A 26 10.86 2.71 -18.19
CA THR A 26 10.47 2.03 -16.96
C THR A 26 11.59 2.05 -15.91
N ALA A 27 12.83 1.83 -16.34
CA ALA A 27 14.00 1.92 -15.46
C ALA A 27 14.21 3.35 -14.94
N SER A 28 13.99 4.37 -15.78
CA SER A 28 14.08 5.78 -15.36
C SER A 28 12.96 6.16 -14.41
N ALA A 29 11.72 5.69 -14.64
CA ALA A 29 10.61 5.88 -13.73
C ALA A 29 10.91 5.25 -12.35
N ASN A 30 11.39 4.01 -12.33
CA ASN A 30 11.76 3.30 -11.09
C ASN A 30 12.96 3.94 -10.36
N SER A 31 13.94 4.46 -11.10
CA SER A 31 15.12 5.10 -10.50
C SER A 31 14.79 6.45 -9.85
N ARG A 32 13.72 7.11 -10.30
CA ARG A 32 13.20 8.36 -9.72
C ARG A 32 12.32 8.18 -8.49
N LEU A 33 11.89 6.95 -8.19
CA LEU A 33 11.10 6.67 -6.98
C LEU A 33 11.89 7.06 -5.73
N SER A 34 11.21 7.73 -4.80
CA SER A 34 11.77 8.04 -3.48
C SER A 34 12.02 6.76 -2.67
N TYR A 35 12.74 6.87 -1.54
CA TYR A 35 12.88 5.74 -0.63
C TYR A 35 11.52 5.24 -0.14
N GLU A 36 10.61 6.17 0.14
CA GLU A 36 9.26 5.88 0.63
C GLU A 36 8.43 5.13 -0.40
N ASP A 37 8.48 5.59 -1.67
CA ASP A 37 7.83 4.91 -2.79
C ASP A 37 8.36 3.48 -3.01
N ARG A 38 9.65 3.25 -2.74
CA ARG A 38 10.26 1.91 -2.84
C ARG A 38 9.90 1.02 -1.65
N GLU A 39 9.77 1.60 -0.47
CA GLU A 39 9.41 0.88 0.76
C GLU A 39 7.96 0.38 0.70
N ILE A 40 7.05 1.20 0.17
CA ILE A 40 5.62 0.85 0.03
C ILE A 40 5.28 0.33 -1.36
N GLY A 41 6.18 0.35 -2.34
CA GLY A 41 5.91 -0.01 -3.74
C GLY A 41 5.20 -1.36 -3.95
N GLY A 42 5.49 -2.37 -3.12
CA GLY A 42 4.80 -3.67 -3.14
C GLY A 42 3.36 -3.66 -2.57
N GLY A 43 2.98 -2.57 -1.91
CA GLY A 43 1.69 -2.30 -1.30
C GLY A 43 0.86 -1.22 -2.00
N ASN A 44 1.34 -0.58 -3.07
CA ASN A 44 0.61 0.52 -3.74
C ASN A 44 -0.78 0.13 -4.28
N SER A 45 -1.03 -1.16 -4.51
CA SER A 45 -2.35 -1.66 -4.90
C SER A 45 -3.22 -2.07 -3.71
N ILE A 46 -2.69 -2.06 -2.49
CA ILE A 46 -3.34 -2.51 -1.25
C ILE A 46 -3.58 -1.33 -0.30
N VAL A 47 -2.56 -0.50 -0.09
CA VAL A 47 -2.55 0.67 0.79
C VAL A 47 -3.12 1.86 0.02
N VAL A 48 -4.12 2.52 0.59
CA VAL A 48 -4.79 3.69 -0.02
C VAL A 48 -3.97 4.96 0.20
N ASP A 49 -3.33 5.07 1.36
CA ASP A 49 -2.48 6.20 1.72
C ASP A 49 -1.18 5.73 2.38
N GLN A 50 -0.06 6.11 1.77
CA GLN A 50 1.27 5.83 2.29
C GLN A 50 1.54 6.60 3.60
N GLU A 51 1.01 7.81 3.73
CA GLU A 51 1.15 8.64 4.93
C GLU A 51 0.55 7.91 6.15
N ALA A 52 -0.63 7.30 5.97
CA ALA A 52 -1.26 6.49 7.01
C ALA A 52 -0.36 5.32 7.49
N ALA A 53 0.45 4.75 6.61
CA ALA A 53 1.38 3.69 6.99
C ALA A 53 2.52 4.25 7.86
N TYR A 54 3.14 5.35 7.44
CA TYR A 54 4.20 6.02 8.19
C TYR A 54 3.70 6.55 9.53
N GLU A 55 2.52 7.15 9.58
CA GLU A 55 1.90 7.65 10.81
C GLU A 55 1.58 6.50 11.77
N ALA A 56 1.08 5.36 11.28
CA ALA A 56 0.88 4.18 12.12
C ALA A 56 2.21 3.70 12.72
N ARG A 57 3.30 3.77 11.95
CA ARG A 57 4.64 3.41 12.40
C ARG A 57 5.22 4.45 13.38
N GLY A 58 4.88 5.73 13.24
CA GLY A 58 5.29 6.78 14.17
C GLY A 58 4.54 6.74 15.50
N LEU A 59 3.22 6.55 15.43
CA LEU A 59 2.32 6.65 16.59
C LEU A 59 2.31 5.40 17.46
N ILE A 60 2.29 4.20 16.85
CA ILE A 60 2.19 2.95 17.61
C ILE A 60 3.58 2.64 18.18
N PRO A 61 3.75 2.41 19.50
CA PRO A 61 5.06 2.05 20.05
C PRO A 61 5.58 0.71 19.50
N PRO A 62 6.90 0.52 19.31
CA PRO A 62 7.45 -0.73 18.77
C PRO A 62 7.08 -2.00 19.55
N SER A 63 6.91 -1.88 20.88
CA SER A 63 6.51 -2.98 21.77
C SER A 63 4.99 -3.18 21.86
N ALA A 64 4.20 -2.25 21.32
CA ALA A 64 2.76 -2.29 21.42
C ALA A 64 2.15 -3.37 20.50
N ARG A 65 0.92 -3.75 20.86
CA ARG A 65 0.06 -4.56 20.00
C ARG A 65 -0.92 -3.67 19.27
N TYR A 66 -1.31 -4.05 18.07
CA TYR A 66 -2.29 -3.32 17.28
C TYR A 66 -3.27 -4.27 16.57
N ARG A 67 -4.37 -3.72 16.07
CA ARG A 67 -5.27 -4.38 15.12
C ARG A 67 -5.60 -3.44 13.97
N VAL A 68 -5.77 -4.03 12.78
CA VAL A 68 -6.33 -3.35 11.62
C VAL A 68 -7.80 -3.73 11.55
N VAL A 69 -8.68 -2.74 11.41
CA VAL A 69 -10.11 -2.97 11.24
C VAL A 69 -10.51 -2.31 9.94
N THR A 70 -11.03 -3.09 9.00
CA THR A 70 -11.48 -2.59 7.70
C THR A 70 -12.99 -2.36 7.70
N GLY A 71 -13.48 -1.45 6.87
CA GLY A 71 -14.91 -1.26 6.69
C GLY A 71 -15.27 -0.55 5.38
N GLY A 72 -16.57 -0.39 5.15
CA GLY A 72 -17.11 0.14 3.89
C GLY A 72 -17.03 1.66 3.72
N ARG A 73 -16.44 2.40 4.67
CA ARG A 73 -16.33 3.87 4.60
C ARG A 73 -15.04 4.36 3.93
N LEU A 74 -14.19 3.44 3.48
CA LEU A 74 -12.91 3.75 2.85
C LEU A 74 -13.11 4.29 1.42
N ARG A 75 -12.51 5.44 1.11
CA ARG A 75 -12.49 6.00 -0.25
C ARG A 75 -11.31 5.46 -1.04
N ASN A 76 -11.42 5.45 -2.37
CA ASN A 76 -10.35 5.05 -3.29
C ASN A 76 -9.80 3.63 -3.05
N ALA A 77 -10.58 2.77 -2.40
CA ALA A 77 -10.21 1.39 -2.13
C ALA A 77 -10.11 0.60 -3.44
N THR A 78 -9.08 -0.24 -3.56
CA THR A 78 -9.01 -1.22 -4.63
C THR A 78 -9.71 -2.52 -4.22
N SER A 79 -9.89 -3.45 -5.16
CA SER A 79 -10.36 -4.80 -4.85
C SER A 79 -9.42 -5.58 -3.93
N LEU A 80 -8.15 -5.16 -3.79
CA LEU A 80 -7.16 -5.81 -2.95
C LEU A 80 -7.10 -5.22 -1.54
N THR A 81 -7.43 -3.94 -1.37
CA THR A 81 -7.29 -3.22 -0.10
C THR A 81 -7.96 -3.98 1.06
N GLY A 82 -9.25 -4.29 0.94
CA GLY A 82 -9.99 -4.91 2.04
C GLY A 82 -9.44 -6.28 2.47
N SER A 83 -8.95 -7.08 1.52
CA SER A 83 -8.46 -8.44 1.78
C SER A 83 -7.02 -8.49 2.29
N PHE A 84 -6.17 -7.55 1.87
CA PHE A 84 -4.73 -7.67 2.06
C PHE A 84 -4.12 -6.60 2.98
N VAL A 85 -4.83 -5.51 3.29
CA VAL A 85 -4.26 -4.40 4.08
C VAL A 85 -3.79 -4.84 5.47
N ASP A 86 -4.54 -5.72 6.12
CA ASP A 86 -4.17 -6.27 7.44
C ASP A 86 -2.88 -7.12 7.39
N GLY A 87 -2.71 -7.91 6.32
CA GLY A 87 -1.49 -8.69 6.09
C GLY A 87 -0.31 -7.81 5.71
N TRP A 88 -0.55 -6.75 4.94
CA TRP A 88 0.47 -5.79 4.56
C TRP A 88 1.02 -5.03 5.78
N TYR A 89 0.14 -4.48 6.63
CA TYR A 89 0.54 -3.81 7.87
C TYR A 89 1.29 -4.75 8.82
N ARG A 90 0.96 -6.05 8.84
CA ARG A 90 1.71 -7.06 9.62
C ARG A 90 3.20 -7.05 9.28
N SER A 91 3.53 -7.00 8.00
CA SER A 91 4.91 -7.00 7.54
C SER A 91 5.57 -5.64 7.74
N PHE A 92 4.84 -4.55 7.43
CA PHE A 92 5.37 -3.19 7.48
C PHE A 92 5.66 -2.70 8.92
N LEU A 93 4.84 -3.10 9.89
CA LEU A 93 4.90 -2.57 11.26
C LEU A 93 5.80 -3.36 12.22
N ILE A 94 6.50 -4.39 11.76
CA ILE A 94 7.49 -5.12 12.56
C ILE A 94 8.41 -4.11 13.27
N PRO A 95 8.64 -4.22 14.60
CA PRO A 95 8.39 -5.40 15.46
C PRO A 95 7.01 -5.44 16.16
N ARG A 96 6.10 -4.51 15.86
CA ARG A 96 4.77 -4.45 16.51
C ARG A 96 3.99 -5.72 16.23
N ARG A 97 3.24 -6.20 17.23
CA ARG A 97 2.51 -7.47 17.12
C ARG A 97 1.03 -7.25 16.92
N ARG A 98 0.42 -8.06 16.06
CA ARG A 98 -1.04 -8.05 15.90
C ARG A 98 -1.75 -8.71 17.07
N SER A 99 -2.90 -8.17 17.46
CA SER A 99 -3.81 -8.77 18.43
C SER A 99 -5.24 -8.27 18.18
N PRO A 100 -6.25 -9.15 18.02
CA PRO A 100 -7.63 -8.74 17.72
C PRO A 100 -8.27 -7.86 18.81
N THR A 101 -7.71 -7.90 20.02
CA THR A 101 -8.13 -7.13 21.19
C THR A 101 -7.17 -5.98 21.54
N ALA A 102 -6.26 -5.61 20.65
CA ALA A 102 -5.35 -4.49 20.89
C ALA A 102 -6.11 -3.17 21.02
N SER A 103 -5.65 -2.33 21.95
CA SER A 103 -6.16 -0.96 22.11
C SER A 103 -5.78 -0.08 20.93
N TRP A 104 -4.58 -0.22 20.37
CA TRP A 104 -4.18 0.48 19.15
C TRP A 104 -4.94 -0.07 17.94
N VAL A 105 -5.65 0.81 17.26
CA VAL A 105 -6.47 0.50 16.09
C VAL A 105 -6.05 1.35 14.92
N ILE A 106 -5.76 0.67 13.81
CA ILE A 106 -5.68 1.25 12.47
C ILE A 106 -7.05 0.99 11.82
N CYS A 107 -7.92 1.99 11.87
CA CYS A 107 -9.24 1.94 11.27
C CYS A 107 -9.12 2.30 9.79
N TYR A 108 -9.38 1.34 8.91
CA TYR A 108 -9.31 1.47 7.46
C TYR A 108 -10.73 1.52 6.89
N GLY A 109 -11.39 2.69 7.00
CA GLY A 109 -12.81 2.85 6.65
C GLY A 109 -13.79 2.12 7.58
N CYS A 110 -13.35 1.80 8.80
CA CYS A 110 -14.16 1.08 9.77
C CYS A 110 -15.22 1.97 10.45
N ASP A 111 -16.16 1.34 11.16
CA ASP A 111 -17.04 2.06 12.07
C ASP A 111 -16.40 2.21 13.45
N VAL A 112 -15.92 3.43 13.75
CA VAL A 112 -15.28 3.72 15.04
C VAL A 112 -16.20 3.49 16.24
N GLY A 113 -17.52 3.64 16.05
CA GLY A 113 -18.52 3.36 17.10
C GLY A 113 -18.65 1.87 17.43
N ALA A 114 -18.23 1.00 16.51
CA ALA A 114 -18.26 -0.45 16.68
C ALA A 114 -16.94 -1.04 17.24
N LEU A 115 -15.97 -0.19 17.61
CA LEU A 115 -14.65 -0.62 18.09
C LEU A 115 -14.66 -1.18 19.53
N GLY A 116 -15.77 -1.05 20.25
CA GLY A 116 -15.97 -1.67 21.57
C GLY A 116 -15.44 -0.87 22.76
N GLY A 117 -15.32 0.44 22.61
CA GLY A 117 -14.89 1.36 23.69
C GLY A 117 -14.77 2.80 23.19
N ALA A 118 -14.24 3.69 24.03
CA ALA A 118 -14.03 5.08 23.65
C ALA A 118 -12.79 5.19 22.75
N TYR A 119 -12.99 5.50 21.48
CA TYR A 119 -11.90 5.64 20.51
C TYR A 119 -11.34 7.06 20.49
N THR A 120 -10.07 7.20 20.85
CA THR A 120 -9.32 8.46 20.76
C THR A 120 -8.51 8.49 19.48
N VAL A 121 -8.94 9.29 18.51
CA VAL A 121 -8.20 9.53 17.27
C VAL A 121 -6.91 10.28 17.58
N ARG A 122 -5.79 9.79 17.03
CA ARG A 122 -4.48 10.43 17.09
C ARG A 122 -4.08 11.02 15.74
N TRP A 123 -4.52 10.39 14.66
CA TRP A 123 -4.34 10.83 13.28
C TRP A 123 -5.51 10.33 12.42
N GLN A 124 -5.86 11.08 11.39
CA GLN A 124 -6.88 10.69 10.40
C GLN A 124 -6.63 11.40 9.07
N ASP A 125 -7.16 10.83 7.98
CA ASP A 125 -7.12 11.43 6.64
C ASP A 125 -8.53 11.60 6.03
N ASP A 126 -8.55 12.13 4.81
CA ASP A 126 -9.76 12.32 4.01
C ASP A 126 -10.23 11.05 3.26
N ASN A 127 -9.43 9.97 3.29
CA ASN A 127 -9.79 8.67 2.71
C ASN A 127 -10.63 7.81 3.67
N GLY A 128 -10.76 8.23 4.93
CA GLY A 128 -11.48 7.49 5.96
C GLY A 128 -10.58 6.52 6.73
N ILE A 129 -9.27 6.75 6.71
CA ILE A 129 -8.31 6.06 7.57
C ILE A 129 -8.14 6.86 8.85
N SER A 130 -8.15 6.19 10.00
CA SER A 130 -7.82 6.80 11.28
C SER A 130 -6.99 5.87 12.14
N ILE A 131 -6.09 6.45 12.93
CA ILE A 131 -5.19 5.74 13.84
C ILE A 131 -5.43 6.27 15.23
N GLY A 132 -5.58 5.36 16.19
CA GLY A 132 -5.91 5.77 17.54
C GLY A 132 -5.95 4.63 18.54
N GLU A 133 -6.41 4.94 19.74
CA GLU A 133 -6.50 3.99 20.84
C GLU A 133 -7.95 3.87 21.32
N VAL A 134 -8.37 2.63 21.58
CA VAL A 134 -9.61 2.33 22.30
C VAL A 134 -9.31 2.22 23.79
N ARG A 135 -10.09 2.90 24.61
CA ARG A 135 -10.10 2.81 26.09
C ARG A 135 -11.40 2.25 26.61
#